data_AF-A0A1Q9XPW2-F1
#
_entry.id   AF-A0A1Q9XPW2-F1
#
_cell.length_a   1.000
_cell.length_b   1.000
_cell.length_c   1.000
_cell.angle_alpha   90.00
_cell.angle_beta   90.00
_cell.angle_gamma   90.00
#
_symmetry.space_group_name_H-M   'P 1'
#
loop_
_entity.id
_entity.type
_entity.pdbx_description
1 polymer ?
#
loop_
_entity_poly.entity_id
_entity_poly.type
_entity_poly.pdbx_seq_one_letter_code
_entity_poly.pdbx_strand_id
1 'polypeptide(L)'
;MLKRPSQEIVISEPDLQVALSHLQGLPFSRTKGMPKQWGREWVLQCLREALEQRPKGAIGERSCVPFGPGLWAIVVPFGIDLAGADRPDGRLQVWILTRPVGTDPLAVTNV
;
A
#
# COMPACT_ATOMS: atom_id res chain seq x y z
N MET A 1 23.05 21.69 0.61
CA MET A 1 22.28 20.53 0.13
C MET A 1 20.79 20.84 0.31
N LEU A 2 20.08 21.24 -0.75
CA LEU A 2 18.65 21.59 -0.65
C LEU A 2 17.86 20.32 -0.30
N LYS A 3 17.21 20.30 0.88
CA LYS A 3 16.14 19.31 1.17
C LYS A 3 15.08 19.48 0.09
N ARG A 4 14.91 18.49 -0.78
CA ARG A 4 13.75 18.47 -1.69
C ARG A 4 12.49 18.57 -0.82
N PRO A 5 11.47 19.34 -1.23
CA PRO A 5 10.19 19.35 -0.53
C PRO A 5 9.70 17.90 -0.42
N SER A 6 9.22 17.53 0.78
CA SER A 6 8.64 16.21 1.00
C SER A 6 7.42 16.09 0.10
N GLN A 7 7.49 15.23 -0.90
CA GLN A 7 6.37 14.98 -1.80
C GLN A 7 5.23 14.35 -0.98
N GLU A 8 4.04 14.95 -1.04
CA GLU A 8 2.88 14.43 -0.31
C GLU A 8 2.42 13.11 -0.95
N ILE A 9 2.15 12.11 -0.10
CA ILE A 9 1.68 10.79 -0.49
C ILE A 9 0.27 10.61 0.08
N VAL A 10 -0.69 10.34 -0.79
CA VAL A 10 -2.10 10.11 -0.45
C VAL A 10 -2.49 8.67 -0.71
N ILE A 11 -3.53 8.21 -0.05
CA ILE A 11 -4.14 6.88 -0.24
C ILE A 11 -5.65 7.03 -0.18
N SER A 12 -6.35 6.29 -1.04
CA SER A 12 -7.80 6.24 -1.05
C SER A 12 -8.33 5.52 0.20
N GLU A 13 -9.42 6.01 0.78
CA GLU A 13 -10.04 5.35 1.94
C GLU A 13 -10.48 3.90 1.63
N PRO A 14 -11.15 3.61 0.49
CA PRO A 14 -11.41 2.25 0.04
C PRO A 14 -10.18 1.33 0.02
N ASP A 15 -9.05 1.79 -0.50
CA ASP A 15 -7.81 1.01 -0.57
C ASP A 15 -7.30 0.62 0.83
N LEU A 16 -7.39 1.58 1.77
CA LEU A 16 -7.02 1.35 3.16
C LEU A 16 -7.98 0.34 3.85
N GLN A 17 -9.27 0.40 3.53
CA GLN A 17 -10.24 -0.58 4.03
C GLN A 17 -10.02 -1.98 3.44
N VAL A 18 -9.61 -2.08 2.18
CA VAL A 18 -9.22 -3.36 1.56
C VAL A 18 -8.00 -3.95 2.27
N ALA A 19 -6.97 -3.15 2.56
CA ALA A 19 -5.80 -3.60 3.32
C ALA A 19 -6.18 -4.10 4.73
N LEU A 20 -7.00 -3.33 5.45
CA LEU A 20 -7.45 -3.69 6.80
C LEU A 20 -8.27 -4.98 6.80
N SER A 21 -9.24 -5.10 5.87
CA SER A 21 -10.11 -6.28 5.76
C SER A 21 -9.30 -7.53 5.44
N HIS A 22 -8.34 -7.42 4.53
CA HIS A 22 -7.41 -8.51 4.19
C HIS A 22 -6.65 -8.99 5.42
N LEU A 23 -6.00 -8.08 6.15
CA LEU A 23 -5.23 -8.44 7.33
C LEU A 23 -6.12 -9.04 8.42
N GLN A 24 -7.32 -8.52 8.64
CA GLN A 24 -8.24 -9.08 9.64
C GLN A 24 -8.73 -10.49 9.27
N GLY A 25 -8.78 -10.80 7.97
CA GLY A 25 -9.12 -12.13 7.46
C GLY A 25 -8.01 -13.18 7.62
N LEU A 26 -6.75 -12.77 7.78
CA LEU A 26 -5.63 -13.70 7.90
C LEU A 26 -5.64 -14.45 9.25
N PRO A 27 -5.28 -15.74 9.26
CA PRO A 27 -5.04 -16.47 10.50
C PRO A 27 -3.86 -15.83 11.26
N PHE A 28 -3.97 -15.75 12.59
CA PHE A 28 -2.95 -15.18 13.48
C PHE A 28 -2.56 -13.72 13.21
N SER A 29 -3.36 -12.99 12.44
CA SER A 29 -3.09 -11.57 12.18
C SER A 29 -3.17 -10.75 13.46
N ARG A 30 -2.20 -9.84 13.61
CA ARG A 30 -2.17 -8.87 14.71
C ARG A 30 -3.41 -7.97 14.71
N THR A 31 -3.97 -7.66 13.54
CA THR A 31 -5.15 -6.80 13.42
C THR A 31 -6.46 -7.54 13.70
N LYS A 32 -6.43 -8.87 13.85
CA LYS A 32 -7.60 -9.69 14.12
C LYS A 32 -8.17 -9.34 15.50
N GLY A 33 -9.42 -8.91 15.53
CA GLY A 33 -10.10 -8.48 16.76
C GLY A 33 -9.69 -7.09 17.27
N MET A 34 -8.81 -6.37 16.59
CA MET A 34 -8.52 -4.97 16.93
C MET A 34 -9.72 -4.08 16.61
N PRO A 35 -9.97 -3.01 17.41
CA PRO A 35 -10.84 -1.92 17.00
C PRO A 35 -10.44 -1.37 15.63
N LYS A 36 -11.42 -1.04 14.78
CA LYS A 36 -11.16 -0.59 13.40
C LYS A 36 -10.16 0.56 13.31
N GLN A 37 -10.26 1.53 14.22
CA GLN A 37 -9.36 2.69 14.25
C GLN A 37 -7.90 2.29 14.52
N TRP A 38 -7.66 1.36 15.44
CA TRP A 38 -6.30 0.89 15.74
C TRP A 38 -5.74 0.07 14.59
N GLY A 39 -6.55 -0.78 13.96
CA GLY A 39 -6.16 -1.51 12.77
C GLY A 39 -5.77 -0.58 11.62
N ARG A 40 -6.55 0.48 11.40
CA ARG A 40 -6.24 1.54 10.42
C ARG A 40 -4.90 2.20 10.70
N GLU A 41 -4.67 2.66 11.93
CA GLU A 41 -3.43 3.32 12.33
C GLU A 41 -2.22 2.40 12.13
N TRP A 42 -2.37 1.12 12.46
CA TRP A 42 -1.34 0.11 12.24
C TRP A 42 -1.00 -0.06 10.76
N VAL A 43 -2.00 -0.18 9.89
CA VAL A 43 -1.79 -0.29 8.44
C VAL A 43 -1.07 0.93 7.87
N LEU A 44 -1.48 2.13 8.28
CA LEU A 44 -0.83 3.37 7.86
C LEU A 44 0.62 3.45 8.33
N GLN A 45 0.91 2.96 9.55
CA GLN A 45 2.26 2.92 10.07
C GLN A 45 3.15 1.99 9.24
N CYS A 46 2.70 0.76 8.97
CA CYS A 46 3.45 -0.18 8.14
C CYS A 46 3.70 0.35 6.72
N LEU A 47 2.70 1.02 6.13
CA LEU A 47 2.85 1.63 4.81
C LEU A 47 3.90 2.75 4.82
N ARG A 48 3.89 3.65 5.83
CA ARG A 48 4.89 4.72 5.95
C ARG A 48 6.31 4.15 6.07
N GLU A 49 6.51 3.20 6.97
CA GLU A 49 7.81 2.55 7.16
C GLU A 49 8.32 1.90 5.87
N ALA A 50 7.45 1.23 5.12
CA ALA A 50 7.80 0.61 3.84
C ALA A 50 8.17 1.65 2.77
N LEU A 51 7.45 2.77 2.72
CA LEU A 51 7.73 3.87 1.78
C LEU A 51 9.03 4.62 2.13
N GLU A 52 9.37 4.77 3.40
CA GLU A 52 10.62 5.37 3.87
C GLU A 52 11.85 4.54 3.48
N GLN A 53 11.71 3.21 3.45
CA GLN A 53 12.78 2.29 3.08
C GLN A 53 12.98 2.16 1.56
N ARG A 54 12.11 2.77 0.75
CA ARG A 54 12.18 2.68 -0.70
C ARG A 54 13.44 3.38 -1.25
N PRO A 55 14.10 2.82 -2.29
CA PRO A 55 15.18 3.51 -2.98
C PRO A 55 14.75 4.89 -3.51
N LYS A 56 15.56 5.91 -3.22
CA LYS A 56 15.34 7.27 -3.74
C LYS A 56 15.39 7.27 -5.27
N GLY A 57 14.29 7.65 -5.91
CA GLY A 57 14.18 7.70 -7.38
C GLY A 57 13.26 6.64 -7.99
N ALA A 58 12.79 5.67 -7.21
CA ALA A 58 11.89 4.64 -7.69
C ALA A 58 10.47 5.16 -8.03
N ILE A 59 10.12 6.39 -7.61
CA ILE A 59 8.82 7.04 -7.86
C ILE A 59 8.57 7.13 -9.38
N GLY A 60 7.48 6.50 -9.87
CA GLY A 60 7.12 6.46 -11.29
C GLY A 60 7.49 5.15 -12.00
N GLU A 61 8.47 4.39 -11.49
CA GLU A 61 8.85 3.08 -12.03
C GLU A 61 8.07 1.95 -11.33
N ARG A 62 6.72 1.99 -11.37
CA ARG A 62 5.77 0.94 -10.90
C ARG A 62 6.27 0.07 -9.74
N SER A 63 6.93 0.67 -8.74
CA SER A 63 7.67 -0.15 -7.78
C SER A 63 6.67 -0.65 -6.77
N CYS A 64 6.46 -1.96 -6.79
CA CYS A 64 5.59 -2.67 -5.88
C CYS A 64 6.32 -2.81 -4.54
N VAL A 65 5.91 -2.03 -3.54
CA VAL A 65 6.55 -2.02 -2.22
C VAL A 65 5.77 -2.93 -1.27
N PRO A 66 6.34 -4.04 -0.80
CA PRO A 66 5.67 -4.86 0.22
C PRO A 66 5.62 -4.09 1.55
N PHE A 67 4.46 -4.10 2.21
CA PHE A 67 4.29 -3.44 3.51
C PHE A 67 3.50 -4.29 4.53
N GLY A 68 3.16 -5.52 4.17
CA GLY A 68 2.52 -6.47 5.07
C GLY A 68 2.30 -7.83 4.43
N PRO A 69 1.84 -8.84 5.19
CA PRO A 69 1.57 -10.18 4.66
C PRO A 69 0.53 -10.16 3.53
N GLY A 70 0.98 -10.42 2.31
CA GLY A 70 0.13 -10.39 1.12
C GLY A 70 -0.37 -8.99 0.74
N LEU A 71 0.33 -7.93 1.18
CA LEU A 71 0.01 -6.53 0.87
C LEU A 71 1.19 -5.84 0.18
N TRP A 72 0.88 -5.14 -0.91
CA TRP A 72 1.84 -4.29 -1.61
C TRP A 72 1.24 -2.94 -1.97
N ALA A 73 2.11 -1.93 -2.05
CA ALA A 73 1.78 -0.58 -2.46
C ALA A 73 2.40 -0.31 -3.83
N ILE A 74 1.60 0.15 -4.79
CA ILE A 74 2.08 0.80 -6.01
C ILE A 74 1.99 2.30 -5.82
N VAL A 75 3.10 3.00 -6.00
CA VAL A 75 3.16 4.46 -5.87
C VAL A 75 3.21 5.10 -7.25
N VAL A 76 2.17 5.86 -7.58
CA VAL A 76 1.98 6.51 -8.89
C VAL A 76 1.66 7.99 -8.69
N PRO A 77 1.78 8.83 -9.74
CA PRO A 77 1.29 10.21 -9.67
C PRO A 77 -0.20 10.25 -9.30
N PHE A 78 -0.58 11.20 -8.46
CA PHE A 78 -1.99 11.40 -8.11
C PHE A 78 -2.81 11.75 -9.37
N GLY A 79 -3.98 11.13 -9.49
CA GLY A 79 -4.92 11.40 -10.58
C GLY A 79 -4.61 10.70 -11.91
N ILE A 80 -3.65 9.79 -11.96
CA ILE A 80 -3.33 9.01 -13.18
C ILE A 80 -4.50 8.13 -13.67
N ASP A 81 -5.43 7.79 -12.77
CA ASP A 81 -6.66 7.04 -12.99
C ASP A 81 -7.91 7.92 -13.07
N LEU A 82 -7.78 9.23 -12.89
CA LEU A 82 -8.89 10.18 -13.02
C LEU A 82 -8.98 10.67 -14.47
N ALA A 83 -10.04 10.27 -15.17
CA ALA A 83 -10.31 10.75 -16.52
C ALA A 83 -10.42 12.30 -16.52
N GLY A 84 -9.59 12.96 -17.34
CA GLY A 84 -9.59 14.43 -17.47
C GLY A 84 -8.80 15.19 -16.38
N ALA A 85 -7.93 14.51 -15.62
CA ALA A 85 -6.98 15.20 -14.75
C ALA A 85 -5.88 15.89 -15.57
N ASP A 86 -6.14 17.12 -15.98
CA ASP A 86 -5.32 17.81 -16.97
C ASP A 86 -3.92 18.23 -16.50
N ARG A 87 -3.60 18.13 -15.18
CA ARG A 87 -2.25 18.39 -14.67
C ARG A 87 -1.91 17.58 -13.41
N PRO A 88 -0.69 17.01 -13.31
CA PRO A 88 -0.19 16.46 -12.07
C PRO A 88 0.00 17.59 -11.05
N ASP A 89 -0.69 17.50 -9.90
CA ASP A 89 -0.61 18.48 -8.80
C ASP A 89 0.64 18.29 -7.91
N GLY A 90 1.51 17.35 -8.28
CA GLY A 90 2.76 17.03 -7.58
C GLY A 90 2.62 15.98 -6.49
N ARG A 91 1.41 15.56 -6.11
CA ARG A 91 1.20 14.49 -5.12
C ARG A 91 1.41 13.11 -5.74
N LEU A 92 1.71 12.14 -4.88
CA LEU A 92 1.70 10.72 -5.23
C LEU A 92 0.50 10.05 -4.59
N GLN A 93 -0.07 9.06 -5.26
CA GLN A 93 -1.08 8.19 -4.70
C GLN A 93 -0.56 6.76 -4.56
N VAL A 94 -1.04 6.10 -3.51
CA VAL A 94 -0.82 4.69 -3.25
C VAL A 94 -2.03 3.91 -3.71
N TRP A 95 -1.80 2.95 -4.60
CA TRP A 95 -2.74 1.86 -4.86
C TRP A 95 -2.34 0.63 -4.05
N ILE A 96 -3.33 -0.02 -3.44
CA ILE A 96 -3.11 -1.21 -2.62
C ILE A 96 -3.39 -2.45 -3.45
N LEU A 97 -2.43 -3.37 -3.45
CA LEU A 97 -2.57 -4.70 -3.98
C LEU A 97 -2.65 -5.67 -2.82
N THR A 98 -3.63 -6.55 -2.87
CA THR A 98 -3.81 -7.62 -1.91
C THR A 98 -3.73 -8.94 -2.63
N ARG A 99 -3.05 -9.92 -2.01
CA ARG A 99 -3.16 -11.30 -2.46
C ARG A 99 -4.47 -11.86 -1.90
N PRO A 100 -5.43 -12.27 -2.73
CA PRO A 100 -6.77 -12.65 -2.26
C PRO A 100 -6.78 -13.96 -1.46
N VAL A 101 -5.73 -14.79 -1.58
CA VAL A 101 -5.69 -16.13 -0.98
C VAL A 101 -4.34 -16.40 -0.32
N GLY A 102 -4.33 -17.28 0.69
CA GLY A 102 -3.13 -17.88 1.25
C GLY A 102 -2.52 -18.91 0.27
N THR A 103 -1.28 -19.34 0.53
CA THR A 103 -0.71 -20.46 -0.22
C THR A 103 -1.20 -21.74 0.42
N ASP A 104 -1.85 -22.60 -0.36
CA ASP A 104 -2.17 -23.96 0.06
C ASP A 104 -0.96 -24.86 -0.23
N PRO A 105 -0.25 -25.36 0.79
CA PRO A 105 0.91 -26.22 0.58
C PRO A 105 0.54 -27.56 -0.08
N LEU A 106 -0.73 -27.96 -0.08
CA LEU A 106 -1.21 -29.19 -0.71
C LEU A 106 -1.59 -29.01 -2.18
N ALA A 107 -1.65 -27.76 -2.67
CA ALA A 107 -2.05 -27.42 -4.04
C ALA A 107 -1.04 -26.46 -4.70
N VAL A 108 0.21 -26.91 -4.84
CA VAL A 108 1.32 -26.15 -5.44
C VAL A 108 1.73 -26.71 -6.81
N THR A 109 2.09 -25.82 -7.74
CA THR A 109 2.68 -26.17 -9.05
C THR A 109 4.08 -25.58 -9.14
N ASN A 110 5.08 -26.39 -9.54
CA ASN A 110 6.45 -25.92 -9.72
C ASN A 110 6.56 -25.11 -11.02
N VAL A 111 7.31 -24.01 -10.95
CA VAL A 111 7.61 -23.09 -12.08
C VAL A 111 9.09 -23.07 -12.39
#